data_AF-A0AAU9XJ25-F1
#
_entry.id   AF-A0AAU9XJ25-F1
#
_cell.length_a   1.000
_cell.length_b   1.000
_cell.length_c   1.000
_cell.angle_alpha   90.00
_cell.angle_beta   90.00
_cell.angle_gamma   90.00
#
_symmetry.space_group_name_H-M   'P 1'
#
loop_
_entity.id
_entity.type
_entity.pdbx_description
1 polymer ?
#
loop_
_entity_poly.entity_id
_entity_poly.type
_entity_poly.pdbx_seq_one_letter_code
_entity_poly.pdbx_strand_id
1 'polypeptide(L)'
;DAKLEKKILTAFTAVALERPFDDYETVCALQNINGADLGETYVTRSACTEFLSNISEVMKDEIAEKLRGNNFLSVMADGGTDQGVMEEVLVYVRYLDMELGKPVNEYLAIQEPKSGSGADVLDAISFAISNTTGMEDSAWKEKLTSFGSDGCAVMTGAKNRVWGLLQNDSSTTNFKEFWCGAHRLELAVVKSLQHLEEFNKLRKTLQSLYKEYHYSPKALRELRELAEALEEKV
;
A
#
# COMPACT_ATOMS: atom_id res chain seq x y z
N ASP A 1 -33.79 -7.51 -1.82
CA ASP A 1 -34.22 -7.08 -3.17
C ASP A 1 -33.21 -7.62 -4.17
N ALA A 2 -33.65 -8.46 -5.12
CA ALA A 2 -32.76 -9.12 -6.08
C ALA A 2 -32.05 -8.13 -7.04
N LYS A 3 -32.63 -6.94 -7.28
CA LYS A 3 -31.97 -5.92 -8.12
C LYS A 3 -30.82 -5.26 -7.37
N LEU A 4 -31.02 -4.98 -6.09
CA LEU A 4 -29.99 -4.38 -5.23
C LEU A 4 -28.81 -5.32 -5.03
N GLU A 5 -29.07 -6.61 -4.82
CA GLU A 5 -28.02 -7.63 -4.69
C GLU A 5 -27.11 -7.69 -5.94
N LYS A 6 -27.70 -7.69 -7.14
CA LYS A 6 -26.93 -7.64 -8.39
C LYS A 6 -26.06 -6.38 -8.48
N LYS A 7 -26.56 -5.22 -8.05
CA LYS A 7 -25.81 -3.95 -8.04
C LYS A 7 -24.63 -3.98 -7.09
N ILE A 8 -24.82 -4.52 -5.89
CA ILE A 8 -23.76 -4.69 -4.89
C ILE A 8 -22.68 -5.65 -5.42
N LEU A 9 -23.09 -6.80 -5.97
CA LEU A 9 -22.16 -7.77 -6.59
C LEU A 9 -21.39 -7.18 -7.77
N THR A 10 -22.06 -6.32 -8.56
CA THR A 10 -21.42 -5.61 -9.67
C THR A 10 -20.35 -4.64 -9.17
N ALA A 11 -20.65 -3.87 -8.13
CA ALA A 11 -19.69 -2.93 -7.53
C ALA A 11 -18.48 -3.67 -6.96
N PHE A 12 -18.73 -4.73 -6.18
CA PHE A 12 -17.69 -5.59 -5.64
C PHE A 12 -16.81 -6.19 -6.75
N THR A 13 -17.42 -6.73 -7.80
CA THR A 13 -16.69 -7.38 -8.89
C THR A 13 -15.83 -6.39 -9.67
N ALA A 14 -16.31 -5.16 -9.91
CA ALA A 14 -15.52 -4.13 -10.57
C ALA A 14 -14.21 -3.86 -9.79
N VAL A 15 -14.30 -3.68 -8.47
CA VAL A 15 -13.12 -3.41 -7.62
C VAL A 15 -12.26 -4.64 -7.41
N ALA A 16 -12.85 -5.83 -7.26
CA ALA A 16 -12.11 -7.08 -7.14
C ALA A 16 -11.28 -7.41 -8.40
N LEU A 17 -11.65 -6.82 -9.54
CA LEU A 17 -10.91 -6.86 -10.80
C LEU A 17 -10.03 -5.62 -11.03
N GLU A 18 -9.79 -4.82 -9.99
CA GLU A 18 -8.96 -3.60 -10.02
C GLU A 18 -9.42 -2.57 -11.07
N ARG A 19 -10.73 -2.52 -11.35
CA ARG A 19 -11.31 -1.53 -12.27
C ARG A 19 -11.61 -0.21 -11.56
N PRO A 20 -11.47 0.94 -12.26
CA PRO A 20 -11.92 2.23 -11.72
C PRO A 20 -13.40 2.21 -11.36
N PHE A 21 -13.81 2.99 -10.36
CA PHE A 21 -15.21 3.06 -9.94
C PHE A 21 -16.12 3.60 -11.05
N ASP A 22 -15.55 4.38 -11.97
CA ASP A 22 -16.25 4.91 -13.15
C ASP A 22 -16.72 3.80 -14.10
N ASP A 23 -16.10 2.61 -14.07
CA ASP A 23 -16.54 1.47 -14.86
C ASP A 23 -17.87 0.89 -14.36
N TYR A 24 -18.26 1.16 -13.11
CA TYR A 24 -19.48 0.61 -12.52
C TYR A 24 -20.74 0.96 -13.33
N GLU A 25 -20.86 2.19 -13.78
CA GLU A 25 -22.01 2.66 -14.58
C GLU A 25 -22.06 1.92 -15.93
N THR A 26 -20.91 1.77 -16.56
CA THR A 26 -20.75 1.04 -17.83
C THR A 26 -21.12 -0.44 -17.67
N VAL A 27 -20.67 -1.08 -16.58
CA VAL A 27 -20.99 -2.48 -16.30
C VAL A 27 -22.48 -2.67 -15.97
N CYS A 28 -23.10 -1.73 -15.23
CA CYS A 28 -24.54 -1.75 -14.99
C CYS A 28 -25.34 -1.63 -16.30
N ALA A 29 -24.94 -0.71 -17.18
CA ALA A 29 -25.57 -0.54 -18.48
C ALA A 29 -25.47 -1.82 -19.33
N LEU A 30 -24.29 -2.45 -19.37
CA LEU A 30 -24.07 -3.71 -20.08
C LEU A 30 -24.94 -4.85 -19.53
N GLN A 31 -25.07 -4.97 -18.21
CA GLN A 31 -25.92 -5.99 -17.60
C GLN A 31 -27.40 -5.79 -17.93
N ASN A 32 -27.87 -4.55 -17.98
CA ASN A 32 -29.23 -4.25 -18.43
C ASN A 32 -29.45 -4.65 -19.89
N ILE A 33 -28.48 -4.38 -20.78
CA ILE A 33 -28.53 -4.83 -22.19
C ILE A 33 -28.62 -6.35 -22.28
N ASN A 34 -27.92 -7.06 -21.39
CA ASN A 34 -27.93 -8.53 -21.32
C ASN A 34 -29.17 -9.11 -20.60
N GLY A 35 -30.15 -8.27 -20.23
CA GLY A 35 -31.41 -8.72 -19.65
C GLY A 35 -31.41 -8.95 -18.14
N ALA A 36 -30.38 -8.48 -17.41
CA ALA A 36 -30.30 -8.67 -15.95
C ALA A 36 -31.30 -7.81 -15.15
N ASP A 37 -31.91 -6.79 -15.75
CA ASP A 37 -32.84 -5.81 -15.14
C ASP A 37 -32.39 -5.33 -13.74
N LEU A 38 -31.47 -4.37 -13.73
CA LEU A 38 -31.01 -3.65 -12.56
C LEU A 38 -31.94 -2.46 -12.21
N GLY A 39 -32.79 -2.01 -13.14
CA GLY A 39 -33.55 -0.76 -13.00
C GLY A 39 -32.66 0.50 -13.10
N GLU A 40 -33.21 1.64 -12.69
CA GLU A 40 -32.61 2.97 -12.92
C GLU A 40 -31.95 3.60 -11.69
N THR A 41 -32.27 3.12 -10.48
CA THR A 41 -31.71 3.67 -9.23
C THR A 41 -30.40 2.97 -8.87
N TYR A 42 -29.51 3.66 -8.15
CA TYR A 42 -28.24 3.11 -7.67
C TYR A 42 -27.32 2.51 -8.75
N VAL A 43 -27.37 3.03 -9.99
CA VAL A 43 -26.50 2.63 -11.11
C VAL A 43 -25.41 3.68 -11.40
N THR A 44 -25.09 4.50 -10.40
CA THR A 44 -24.14 5.61 -10.53
C THR A 44 -22.84 5.30 -9.80
N ARG A 45 -21.77 6.01 -10.14
CA ARG A 45 -20.50 5.98 -9.41
C ARG A 45 -20.69 6.27 -7.92
N SER A 46 -21.57 7.21 -7.56
CA SER A 46 -21.85 7.52 -6.15
C SER A 46 -22.43 6.33 -5.39
N ALA A 47 -23.32 5.59 -6.02
CA ALA A 47 -23.89 4.37 -5.43
C ALA A 47 -22.84 3.27 -5.32
N CYS A 48 -21.95 3.13 -6.31
CA CYS A 48 -20.80 2.23 -6.23
C CYS A 48 -19.95 2.52 -4.99
N THR A 49 -19.58 3.79 -4.78
CA THR A 49 -18.81 4.23 -3.61
C THR A 49 -19.52 3.87 -2.30
N GLU A 50 -20.84 4.12 -2.22
CA GLU A 50 -21.62 3.78 -1.03
C GLU A 50 -21.64 2.26 -0.76
N PHE A 51 -21.87 1.45 -1.80
CA PHE A 51 -21.83 -0.01 -1.66
C PHE A 51 -20.47 -0.49 -1.18
N LEU A 52 -19.39 0.01 -1.78
CA LEU A 52 -18.03 -0.37 -1.42
C LEU A 52 -17.62 0.10 -0.03
N SER A 53 -18.12 1.26 0.43
CA SER A 53 -17.92 1.72 1.81
C SER A 53 -18.53 0.74 2.80
N ASN A 54 -19.79 0.35 2.59
CA ASN A 54 -20.48 -0.61 3.45
C ASN A 54 -19.81 -2.00 3.40
N ILE A 55 -19.43 -2.49 2.20
CA ILE A 55 -18.69 -3.75 2.06
C ILE A 55 -17.36 -3.67 2.83
N SER A 56 -16.61 -2.58 2.68
CA SER A 56 -15.34 -2.39 3.35
C SER A 56 -15.48 -2.36 4.87
N GLU A 57 -16.55 -1.77 5.40
CA GLU A 57 -16.83 -1.75 6.84
C GLU A 57 -17.04 -3.17 7.37
N VAL A 58 -17.89 -3.97 6.72
CA VAL A 58 -18.12 -5.37 7.11
C VAL A 58 -16.83 -6.19 7.03
N MET A 59 -16.05 -6.04 5.95
CA MET A 59 -14.77 -6.74 5.82
C MET A 59 -13.76 -6.32 6.91
N LYS A 60 -13.73 -5.04 7.28
CA LYS A 60 -12.87 -4.55 8.37
C LYS A 60 -13.29 -5.14 9.71
N ASP A 61 -14.59 -5.26 9.99
CA ASP A 61 -15.10 -5.88 11.21
C ASP A 61 -14.70 -7.37 11.29
N GLU A 62 -14.82 -8.11 10.19
CA GLU A 62 -14.37 -9.51 10.11
C GLU A 62 -12.86 -9.65 10.35
N ILE A 63 -12.05 -8.79 9.71
CA ILE A 63 -10.60 -8.73 9.93
C ILE A 63 -10.32 -8.41 11.41
N ALA A 64 -11.03 -7.45 11.99
CA ALA A 64 -10.86 -7.04 13.37
C ALA A 64 -11.13 -8.19 14.34
N GLU A 65 -12.19 -8.97 14.13
CA GLU A 65 -12.50 -10.16 14.92
C GLU A 65 -11.38 -11.20 14.85
N LYS A 66 -10.91 -11.51 13.63
CA LYS A 66 -9.81 -12.46 13.44
C LYS A 66 -8.52 -12.00 14.13
N LEU A 67 -8.16 -10.73 14.00
CA LEU A 67 -6.95 -10.17 14.63
C LEU A 67 -7.06 -10.12 16.16
N ARG A 68 -8.24 -9.80 16.71
CA ARG A 68 -8.50 -9.86 18.15
C ARG A 68 -8.42 -11.29 18.70
N GLY A 69 -8.90 -12.27 17.95
CA GLY A 69 -8.85 -13.69 18.32
C GLY A 69 -7.47 -14.34 18.20
N ASN A 70 -6.57 -13.78 17.39
CA ASN A 70 -5.21 -14.28 17.24
C ASN A 70 -4.29 -13.82 18.38
N ASN A 71 -3.47 -14.74 18.90
CA ASN A 71 -2.45 -14.44 19.91
C ASN A 71 -1.15 -13.92 19.32
N PHE A 72 -0.95 -14.12 18.02
CA PHE A 72 0.31 -13.81 17.34
C PHE A 72 0.04 -13.10 16.03
N LEU A 73 0.69 -11.96 15.85
CA LEU A 73 0.58 -11.11 14.67
C LEU A 73 1.97 -10.76 14.15
N SER A 74 2.08 -10.58 12.85
CA SER A 74 3.23 -9.99 12.18
C SER A 74 2.77 -8.71 11.49
N VAL A 75 3.45 -7.60 11.73
CA VAL A 75 3.12 -6.31 11.10
C VAL A 75 4.11 -6.08 9.97
N MET A 76 3.63 -5.72 8.80
CA MET A 76 4.46 -5.28 7.68
C MET A 76 4.08 -3.85 7.35
N ALA A 77 5.07 -2.98 7.27
CA ALA A 77 4.87 -1.58 6.95
C ALA A 77 5.82 -1.16 5.82
N ASP A 78 5.26 -0.52 4.80
CA ASP A 78 6.00 0.01 3.66
C ASP A 78 5.82 1.52 3.57
N GLY A 79 6.94 2.23 3.41
CA GLY A 79 6.97 3.68 3.34
C GLY A 79 6.92 4.15 1.89
N GLY A 80 6.06 5.11 1.60
CA GLY A 80 5.94 5.75 0.30
C GLY A 80 5.97 7.27 0.39
N THR A 81 6.17 7.91 -0.76
CA THR A 81 5.88 9.33 -0.94
C THR A 81 4.94 9.44 -2.13
N ASP A 82 3.77 10.02 -1.93
CA ASP A 82 2.78 10.19 -2.98
C ASP A 82 3.20 11.28 -3.99
N GLN A 83 2.39 11.49 -5.04
CA GLN A 83 2.67 12.53 -6.04
C GLN A 83 2.57 13.96 -5.48
N GLY A 84 1.92 14.14 -4.33
CA GLY A 84 1.79 15.40 -3.59
C GLY A 84 2.92 15.67 -2.60
N VAL A 85 3.92 14.79 -2.50
CA VAL A 85 5.02 14.84 -1.51
C VAL A 85 4.53 14.54 -0.08
N MET A 86 3.35 13.93 0.08
CA MET A 86 2.87 13.42 1.35
C MET A 86 3.53 12.07 1.61
N GLU A 87 4.09 11.93 2.80
CA GLU A 87 4.61 10.64 3.25
C GLU A 87 3.43 9.72 3.59
N GLU A 88 3.53 8.46 3.22
CA GLU A 88 2.49 7.47 3.49
C GLU A 88 3.11 6.20 4.04
N VAL A 89 2.37 5.53 4.92
CA VAL A 89 2.74 4.24 5.49
C VAL A 89 1.62 3.26 5.20
N LEU A 90 1.94 2.26 4.39
CA LEU A 90 1.07 1.16 4.04
C LEU A 90 1.20 0.06 5.09
N VAL A 91 0.12 -0.31 5.77
CA VAL A 91 0.12 -1.25 6.89
C VAL A 91 -0.61 -2.54 6.52
N TYR A 92 0.10 -3.65 6.64
CA TYR A 92 -0.44 -5.01 6.56
C TYR A 92 -0.23 -5.75 7.87
N VAL A 93 -1.16 -6.66 8.17
CA VAL A 93 -0.99 -7.62 9.26
C VAL A 93 -1.11 -9.02 8.73
N ARG A 94 -0.20 -9.87 9.18
CA ARG A 94 -0.18 -11.30 8.89
C ARG A 94 -0.46 -12.10 10.15
N TYR A 95 -1.38 -13.06 10.05
CA TYR A 95 -1.75 -13.98 11.12
C TYR A 95 -2.02 -15.38 10.56
N LEU A 96 -2.20 -16.36 11.45
CA LEU A 96 -2.63 -17.70 11.07
C LEU A 96 -4.15 -17.76 11.10
N ASP A 97 -4.78 -17.87 9.93
CA ASP A 97 -6.21 -18.13 9.88
C ASP A 97 -6.45 -19.59 10.29
N MET A 98 -7.10 -19.77 11.45
CA MET A 98 -7.29 -21.09 12.06
C MET A 98 -8.33 -21.94 11.32
N GLU A 99 -9.26 -21.31 10.60
CA GLU A 99 -10.26 -22.02 9.78
C GLU A 99 -9.63 -22.51 8.47
N LEU A 100 -8.81 -21.67 7.85
CA LEU A 100 -8.11 -22.01 6.60
C LEU A 100 -6.83 -22.82 6.81
N GLY A 101 -6.30 -22.85 8.04
CA GLY A 101 -5.06 -23.54 8.39
C GLY A 101 -3.81 -22.96 7.70
N LYS A 102 -3.83 -21.69 7.29
CA LYS A 102 -2.75 -21.05 6.52
C LYS A 102 -2.52 -19.61 6.96
N PRO A 103 -1.30 -19.07 6.77
CA PRO A 103 -1.06 -17.66 7.00
C PRO A 103 -1.82 -16.80 5.98
N VAL A 104 -2.42 -15.72 6.45
CA VAL A 104 -3.13 -14.72 5.64
C VAL A 104 -2.50 -13.36 5.89
N ASN A 105 -2.39 -12.55 4.83
CA ASN A 105 -1.98 -11.15 4.93
C ASN A 105 -3.22 -10.29 4.67
N GLU A 106 -3.54 -9.41 5.60
CA GLU A 106 -4.63 -8.45 5.47
C GLU A 106 -4.06 -7.05 5.31
N TYR A 107 -4.58 -6.32 4.34
CA TYR A 107 -4.41 -4.89 4.25
C TYR A 107 -5.25 -4.23 5.36
N LEU A 108 -4.65 -3.33 6.13
CA LEU A 108 -5.40 -2.56 7.13
C LEU A 108 -5.70 -1.14 6.64
N ALA A 109 -4.65 -0.39 6.32
CA ALA A 109 -4.77 1.00 5.91
C ALA A 109 -3.49 1.52 5.25
N ILE A 110 -3.66 2.60 4.50
CA ILE A 110 -2.61 3.59 4.24
C ILE A 110 -2.83 4.73 5.23
N GLN A 111 -1.77 5.18 5.90
CA GLN A 111 -1.82 6.29 6.86
C GLN A 111 -0.76 7.32 6.53
N GLU A 112 -1.13 8.59 6.68
CA GLU A 112 -0.19 9.72 6.59
C GLU A 112 0.41 9.96 7.99
N PRO A 113 1.72 9.72 8.20
CA PRO A 113 2.37 10.10 9.43
C PRO A 113 2.53 11.63 9.51
N LYS A 114 2.57 12.18 10.73
CA LYS A 114 2.76 13.63 10.94
C LYS A 114 4.11 14.13 10.42
N SER A 115 5.11 13.25 10.37
CA SER A 115 6.43 13.49 9.78
C SER A 115 7.14 12.16 9.52
N GLY A 116 8.30 12.22 8.84
CA GLY A 116 9.13 11.04 8.58
C GLY A 116 9.95 10.57 9.77
N SER A 117 9.63 11.05 10.98
CA SER A 117 10.25 10.56 12.21
C SER A 117 9.78 9.15 12.52
N GLY A 118 10.66 8.32 13.09
CA GLY A 118 10.27 6.95 13.47
C GLY A 118 9.14 6.89 14.50
N ALA A 119 8.97 7.93 15.31
CA ALA A 119 7.88 8.02 16.27
C ALA A 119 6.54 8.29 15.58
N ASP A 120 6.49 9.27 14.67
CA ASP A 120 5.26 9.60 13.94
C ASP A 120 4.84 8.48 12.97
N VAL A 121 5.82 7.77 12.38
CA VAL A 121 5.57 6.57 11.58
C VAL A 121 5.01 5.44 12.44
N LEU A 122 5.56 5.20 13.63
CA LEU A 122 5.02 4.20 14.54
C LEU A 122 3.62 4.58 15.02
N ASP A 123 3.37 5.85 15.34
CA ASP A 123 2.03 6.35 15.71
C ASP A 123 1.01 6.10 14.59
N ALA A 124 1.40 6.31 13.32
CA ALA A 124 0.55 6.01 12.17
C ALA A 124 0.24 4.50 12.04
N ILE A 125 1.24 3.65 12.26
CA ILE A 125 1.06 2.18 12.28
C ILE A 125 0.12 1.77 13.42
N SER A 126 0.35 2.29 14.62
CA SER A 126 -0.50 2.04 15.79
C SER A 126 -1.93 2.50 15.55
N PHE A 127 -2.11 3.69 14.97
CA PHE A 127 -3.43 4.21 14.61
C PHE A 127 -4.14 3.30 13.59
N ALA A 128 -3.45 2.84 12.54
CA ALA A 128 -4.03 1.90 11.56
C ALA A 128 -4.55 0.62 12.23
N ILE A 129 -3.73 0.03 13.12
CA ILE A 129 -4.07 -1.22 13.81
C ILE A 129 -5.20 -0.98 14.81
N SER A 130 -5.09 0.01 15.68
CA SER A 130 -6.10 0.32 16.70
C SER A 130 -7.44 0.74 16.08
N ASN A 131 -7.43 1.58 15.04
CA ASN A 131 -8.66 2.00 14.37
C ASN A 131 -9.37 0.84 13.67
N THR A 132 -8.62 -0.10 13.10
CA THR A 132 -9.21 -1.26 12.43
C THR A 132 -9.67 -2.32 13.43
N THR A 133 -8.89 -2.58 14.48
CA THR A 133 -9.11 -3.73 15.36
C THR A 133 -9.83 -3.39 16.67
N GLY A 134 -9.91 -2.12 17.04
CA GLY A 134 -10.34 -1.67 18.36
C GLY A 134 -9.38 -2.09 19.49
N MET A 135 -8.20 -2.64 19.18
CA MET A 135 -7.21 -2.98 20.19
C MET A 135 -6.48 -1.74 20.67
N GLU A 136 -6.24 -1.68 21.98
CA GLU A 136 -5.29 -0.74 22.56
C GLU A 136 -3.89 -0.95 21.99
N ASP A 137 -3.09 0.11 21.98
CA ASP A 137 -1.74 0.09 21.42
C ASP A 137 -0.84 -0.99 22.07
N SER A 138 -0.95 -1.16 23.38
CA SER A 138 -0.22 -2.21 24.11
C SER A 138 -0.67 -3.62 23.74
N ALA A 139 -1.96 -3.83 23.44
CA ALA A 139 -2.53 -5.15 23.22
C ALA A 139 -2.09 -5.77 21.90
N TRP A 140 -1.97 -4.99 20.82
CA TRP A 140 -1.44 -5.52 19.57
C TRP A 140 0.08 -5.71 19.62
N LYS A 141 0.80 -4.84 20.36
CA LYS A 141 2.25 -4.96 20.59
C LYS A 141 2.62 -6.21 21.38
N GLU A 142 1.78 -6.62 22.33
CA GLU A 142 1.94 -7.88 23.08
C GLU A 142 1.87 -9.11 22.15
N LYS A 143 1.01 -9.04 21.12
CA LYS A 143 0.85 -10.11 20.13
C LYS A 143 1.92 -10.09 19.03
N LEU A 144 2.77 -9.07 18.99
CA LEU A 144 3.73 -8.87 17.91
C LEU A 144 4.83 -9.95 17.94
N THR A 145 4.92 -10.73 16.87
CA THR A 145 5.98 -11.74 16.68
C THR A 145 7.04 -11.29 15.70
N SER A 146 6.69 -10.40 14.77
CA SER A 146 7.62 -9.86 13.81
C SER A 146 7.18 -8.54 13.19
N PHE A 147 8.16 -7.74 12.79
CA PHE A 147 7.98 -6.49 12.08
C PHE A 147 8.75 -6.53 10.74
N GLY A 148 8.04 -6.35 9.64
CA GLY A 148 8.58 -6.34 8.28
C GLY A 148 8.63 -4.94 7.69
N SER A 149 9.73 -4.55 7.05
CA SER A 149 9.83 -3.27 6.32
C SER A 149 10.78 -3.32 5.13
N ASP A 150 10.74 -2.27 4.28
CA ASP A 150 11.67 -2.03 3.17
C ASP A 150 13.12 -1.84 3.62
N GLY A 151 13.32 -1.64 4.92
CA GLY A 151 14.59 -1.48 5.58
C GLY A 151 15.20 -0.09 5.50
N CYS A 152 14.41 0.93 5.15
CA CYS A 152 14.88 2.30 5.19
C CYS A 152 15.30 2.71 6.62
N ALA A 153 16.08 3.79 6.70
CA ALA A 153 16.66 4.24 7.97
C ALA A 153 15.61 4.62 9.02
N VAL A 154 14.40 5.02 8.60
CA VAL A 154 13.27 5.34 9.48
C VAL A 154 12.71 4.10 10.17
N MET A 155 12.79 2.94 9.50
CA MET A 155 12.21 1.68 9.97
C MET A 155 13.17 0.83 10.81
N THR A 156 14.46 0.77 10.47
CA THR A 156 15.40 -0.28 10.97
C THR A 156 16.35 0.15 12.08
N GLY A 157 16.46 1.44 12.38
CA GLY A 157 17.46 1.89 13.37
C GLY A 157 17.16 1.44 14.80
N ALA A 158 18.20 1.28 15.61
CA ALA A 158 18.06 0.87 17.01
C ALA A 158 17.58 1.99 17.96
N LYS A 159 17.63 3.26 17.53
CA LYS A 159 17.27 4.43 18.35
C LYS A 159 16.33 5.35 17.61
N ASN A 160 15.19 5.69 18.22
CA ASN A 160 14.22 6.66 17.69
C ASN A 160 13.76 6.36 16.25
N ARG A 161 13.69 5.07 15.91
CA ARG A 161 13.20 4.51 14.64
C ARG A 161 12.16 3.45 14.98
N VAL A 162 11.32 3.05 14.03
CA VAL A 162 10.18 2.16 14.31
C VAL A 162 10.62 0.87 15.01
N TRP A 163 11.60 0.15 14.46
CA TRP A 163 12.17 -1.05 15.09
C TRP A 163 12.69 -0.79 16.50
N GLY A 164 13.53 0.23 16.67
CA GLY A 164 14.10 0.57 17.97
C GLY A 164 13.05 1.02 18.99
N LEU A 165 12.00 1.72 18.57
CA LEU A 165 10.90 2.13 19.44
C LEU A 165 10.07 0.92 19.87
N LEU A 166 9.72 0.04 18.93
CA LEU A 166 9.05 -1.22 19.25
C LEU A 166 9.90 -2.06 20.20
N GLN A 167 11.20 -2.22 19.95
CA GLN A 167 12.10 -3.00 20.82
C GLN A 167 12.20 -2.47 22.25
N ASN A 168 12.06 -1.16 22.46
CA ASN A 168 12.11 -0.53 23.79
C ASN A 168 10.72 -0.37 24.43
N ASP A 169 9.65 -0.75 23.73
CA ASP A 169 8.29 -0.71 24.25
C ASP A 169 8.05 -1.90 25.20
N SER A 170 7.57 -1.60 26.41
CA SER A 170 7.35 -2.59 27.48
C SER A 170 6.30 -3.65 27.13
N SER A 171 5.42 -3.39 26.17
CA SER A 171 4.39 -4.34 25.75
C SER A 171 4.91 -5.34 24.72
N THR A 172 5.99 -5.04 24.00
CA THR A 172 6.53 -6.00 23.02
C THR A 172 7.39 -7.06 23.69
N THR A 173 7.27 -8.31 23.26
CA THR A 173 8.06 -9.43 23.82
C THR A 173 8.71 -10.25 22.72
N ASN A 174 10.05 -10.22 22.64
CA ASN A 174 10.88 -11.10 21.80
C ASN A 174 10.38 -11.29 20.34
N PHE A 175 10.08 -10.19 19.66
CA PHE A 175 9.72 -10.19 18.24
C PHE A 175 10.96 -10.07 17.33
N LYS A 176 10.80 -10.34 16.02
CA LYS A 176 11.90 -10.31 15.03
C LYS A 176 11.69 -9.30 13.92
N GLU A 177 12.77 -8.64 13.52
CA GLU A 177 12.79 -7.78 12.34
C GLU A 177 12.95 -8.63 11.06
N PHE A 178 12.17 -8.31 10.05
CA PHE A 178 12.33 -8.85 8.70
C PHE A 178 12.52 -7.71 7.71
N TRP A 179 13.66 -7.76 7.02
CA TRP A 179 13.95 -6.81 5.96
C TRP A 179 13.51 -7.39 4.62
N CYS A 180 12.72 -6.61 3.86
CA CYS A 180 12.24 -6.90 2.52
C CYS A 180 13.33 -7.52 1.65
N GLY A 181 13.10 -8.78 1.23
CA GLY A 181 14.04 -9.52 0.40
C GLY A 181 14.28 -8.88 -0.97
N ALA A 182 13.25 -8.26 -1.55
CA ALA A 182 13.36 -7.58 -2.84
C ALA A 182 14.28 -6.35 -2.74
N HIS A 183 14.09 -5.51 -1.73
CA HIS A 183 14.98 -4.36 -1.49
C HIS A 183 16.41 -4.81 -1.16
N ARG A 184 16.56 -5.85 -0.33
CA ARG A 184 17.89 -6.42 -0.04
C ARG A 184 18.59 -6.95 -1.29
N LEU A 185 17.86 -7.59 -2.19
CA LEU A 185 18.39 -8.10 -3.45
C LEU A 185 18.81 -6.95 -4.37
N GLU A 186 17.97 -5.92 -4.51
CA GLU A 186 18.30 -4.70 -5.25
C GLU A 186 19.59 -4.06 -4.71
N LEU A 187 19.69 -3.84 -3.40
CA LEU A 187 20.90 -3.32 -2.77
C LEU A 187 22.11 -4.22 -2.97
N ALA A 188 21.95 -5.54 -2.93
CA ALA A 188 23.05 -6.48 -3.16
C ALA A 188 23.58 -6.38 -4.60
N VAL A 189 22.69 -6.33 -5.58
CA VAL A 189 23.04 -6.14 -6.99
C VAL A 189 23.77 -4.81 -7.17
N VAL A 190 23.20 -3.72 -6.68
CA VAL A 190 23.82 -2.38 -6.77
C VAL A 190 25.21 -2.37 -6.11
N LYS A 191 25.34 -2.91 -4.90
CA LYS A 191 26.63 -2.98 -4.19
C LYS A 191 27.64 -3.87 -4.89
N SER A 192 27.19 -4.93 -5.56
CA SER A 192 28.07 -5.81 -6.33
C SER A 192 28.64 -5.11 -7.57
N LEU A 193 27.94 -4.12 -8.13
CA LEU A 193 28.39 -3.42 -9.35
C LEU A 193 29.06 -2.06 -9.06
N GLN A 194 28.87 -1.49 -7.87
CA GLN A 194 29.34 -0.14 -7.53
C GLN A 194 30.87 0.03 -7.57
N HIS A 195 31.64 -1.06 -7.59
CA HIS A 195 33.10 -0.99 -7.71
C HIS A 195 33.56 -0.85 -9.17
N LEU A 196 32.68 -1.11 -10.15
CA LEU A 196 32.94 -0.92 -11.57
C LEU A 196 32.70 0.55 -11.94
N GLU A 197 33.76 1.22 -12.42
CA GLU A 197 33.68 2.65 -12.73
C GLU A 197 32.71 2.93 -13.89
N GLU A 198 32.65 2.02 -14.86
CA GLU A 198 31.76 2.07 -16.03
C GLU A 198 30.29 2.02 -15.60
N PHE A 199 29.96 1.15 -14.65
CA PHE A 199 28.60 1.06 -14.11
C PHE A 199 28.19 2.38 -13.44
N ASN A 200 29.08 2.97 -12.63
CA ASN A 200 28.82 4.25 -11.98
C ASN A 200 28.68 5.40 -12.99
N LYS A 201 29.51 5.43 -14.04
CA LYS A 201 29.40 6.40 -15.14
C LYS A 201 28.08 6.27 -15.87
N LEU A 202 27.68 5.05 -16.23
CA LEU A 202 26.41 4.77 -16.88
C LEU A 202 25.24 5.21 -16.01
N ARG A 203 25.21 4.79 -14.74
CA ARG A 203 24.14 5.16 -13.79
C ARG A 203 24.02 6.68 -13.65
N LYS A 204 25.13 7.39 -13.45
CA LYS A 204 25.13 8.87 -13.35
C LYS A 204 24.61 9.52 -14.63
N THR A 205 25.04 9.03 -15.79
CA THR A 205 24.61 9.57 -17.09
C THR A 205 23.11 9.40 -17.28
N LEU A 206 22.58 8.20 -17.05
CA LEU A 206 21.13 7.93 -17.13
C LEU A 206 20.33 8.78 -16.14
N GLN A 207 20.81 8.92 -14.89
CA GLN A 207 20.17 9.77 -13.88
C GLN A 207 20.18 11.24 -14.28
N SER A 208 21.27 11.75 -14.85
CA SER A 208 21.37 13.13 -15.33
C SER A 208 20.41 13.38 -16.50
N LEU A 209 20.36 12.47 -17.47
CA LEU A 209 19.42 12.57 -18.60
C LEU A 209 17.97 12.58 -18.11
N TYR A 210 17.63 11.66 -17.21
CA TYR A 210 16.29 11.65 -16.59
C TYR A 210 15.99 12.98 -15.91
N LYS A 211 16.87 13.47 -15.05
CA LYS A 211 16.64 14.73 -14.32
C LYS A 211 16.48 15.92 -15.24
N GLU A 212 17.30 16.02 -16.28
CA GLU A 212 17.23 17.09 -17.27
C GLU A 212 15.86 17.12 -17.94
N TYR A 213 15.42 15.99 -18.53
CA TYR A 213 14.18 15.97 -19.29
C TYR A 213 12.91 15.83 -18.45
N HIS A 214 13.00 15.31 -17.23
CA HIS A 214 11.86 15.20 -16.33
C HIS A 214 11.57 16.51 -15.60
N TYR A 215 12.60 17.19 -15.06
CA TYR A 215 12.41 18.42 -14.28
C TYR A 215 12.52 19.71 -15.10
N SER A 216 13.02 19.67 -16.34
CA SER A 216 13.04 20.83 -17.24
C SER A 216 12.06 20.64 -18.41
N PRO A 217 10.83 21.16 -18.30
CA PRO A 217 9.89 21.19 -19.42
C PRO A 217 10.46 21.89 -20.66
N LYS A 218 11.37 22.85 -20.46
CA LYS A 218 12.09 23.53 -21.55
C LYS A 218 13.02 22.56 -22.28
N ALA A 219 13.88 21.83 -21.57
CA ALA A 219 14.81 20.88 -22.19
C ALA A 219 14.06 19.76 -22.93
N LEU A 220 12.95 19.28 -22.35
CA LEU A 220 12.09 18.29 -23.01
C LEU A 220 11.45 18.83 -24.29
N ARG A 221 10.99 20.09 -24.28
CA ARG A 221 10.44 20.73 -25.49
C ARG A 221 11.51 20.89 -26.57
N GLU A 222 12.70 21.38 -26.21
CA GLU A 222 13.82 21.54 -27.16
C GLU A 222 14.26 20.18 -27.75
N LEU A 223 14.22 19.10 -26.96
CA LEU A 223 14.48 17.75 -27.47
C LEU A 223 13.42 17.30 -28.49
N ARG A 224 12.14 17.58 -28.24
CA ARG A 224 11.06 17.26 -29.18
C ARG A 224 11.19 18.03 -30.49
N GLU A 225 11.53 19.32 -30.41
CA GLU A 225 11.76 20.17 -31.58
C GLU A 225 12.96 19.67 -32.41
N LEU A 226 14.04 19.25 -31.76
CA LEU A 226 15.20 18.65 -32.45
C LEU A 226 14.86 17.35 -33.14
N ALA A 227 14.08 16.48 -32.50
CA ALA A 227 13.69 15.21 -33.09
C ALA A 227 12.74 15.38 -34.27
N GLU A 228 11.81 16.33 -34.20
CA GLU A 228 10.96 16.70 -35.33
C GLU A 228 11.80 17.19 -36.52
N ALA A 229 12.81 18.03 -36.26
CA ALA A 229 13.73 18.50 -37.30
C ALA A 229 14.62 17.38 -37.90
N LEU A 230 14.85 16.30 -37.15
CA LEU A 230 15.59 15.12 -37.60
C LEU A 230 14.70 14.01 -38.18
N GLU A 231 13.39 14.23 -38.26
CA GLU A 231 12.38 13.23 -38.65
C GLU A 231 12.41 11.95 -37.76
N GLU A 232 12.85 12.09 -36.51
CA GLU A 232 12.92 11.01 -35.52
C GLU A 232 11.76 11.09 -34.52
N LYS A 233 11.34 9.94 -33.97
CA LYS A 233 10.32 9.88 -32.92
C LYS A 233 10.98 9.95 -31.54
N VAL A 234 10.54 10.90 -30.71
CA VAL A 234 10.85 11.00 -29.27
C VAL A 234 9.70 10.48 -28.43
#